data_AF-A0A7X8LSS3-F1
#
_entry.id   AF-A0A7X8LSS3-F1
#
_cell.length_a   1.000
_cell.length_b   1.000
_cell.length_c   1.000
_cell.angle_alpha   90.00
_cell.angle_beta   90.00
_cell.angle_gamma   90.00
#
_symmetry.space_group_name_H-M   'P 1'
#
loop_
_entity.id
_entity.type
_entity.pdbx_description
1 polymer ?
#
loop_
_entity_poly.entity_id
_entity_poly.type
_entity_poly.pdbx_seq_one_letter_code
_entity_poly.pdbx_strand_id
1 'polypeptide(L)'
;MDILQKLRLAFWGLVLLLWCLFMYQFFKPEIGQRFPALTRSCDRVLLTNSYYQSFLQKLPVPLRPKPVDKETLASLGSQAVSSTTVKSLRLPQPHAAAPEPPVLTSRLVTGGQDIIGIAPRDSRDPSALSQLMQGQDVTEEVGEIADVSLQKTPHAAARKAETSLPPLPQWPAPPEGFASKNSRYFTIYRENPEISGQFVDALNMLHSSLMLDLMPFSPWKGDEQVLLHFFSTPETYEKITGRPHWSGGAASLNLRMIYLLEDNSLMGNTAHELSHIYFDAFFSPKLPPLWLSEGMAVLMQTGRAMSPPEWLGESLDRLRGGAGLPLSKLMTIQTLNSPSFTDEQVRLWYAQSYSLVQFLTKLSGPDSFYAFCKNLRDGKTPDQALLAAYGMPFNKVQALERAWRFDLKTGKITGLDR
;
A
#
# COMPACT_ATOMS: atom_id res chain seq x y z
N MET A 1 -6.64 13.24 -47.96
CA MET A 1 -6.51 13.16 -46.49
C MET A 1 -6.15 14.52 -45.98
N ASP A 2 -7.06 15.07 -45.19
CA ASP A 2 -7.07 16.45 -44.72
C ASP A 2 -5.81 16.75 -43.91
N ILE A 3 -5.22 17.94 -44.08
CA ILE A 3 -3.97 18.33 -43.42
C ILE A 3 -4.12 18.24 -41.90
N LEU A 4 -5.33 18.49 -41.40
CA LEU A 4 -5.71 18.36 -40.00
C LEU A 4 -5.69 16.90 -39.50
N GLN A 5 -6.08 15.93 -40.33
CA GLN A 5 -6.02 14.51 -39.95
C GLN A 5 -4.57 14.02 -39.88
N LYS A 6 -3.71 14.46 -40.80
CA LYS A 6 -2.27 14.15 -40.74
C LYS A 6 -1.61 14.77 -39.52
N LEU A 7 -1.96 16.01 -39.17
CA LEU A 7 -1.45 16.69 -37.99
C LEU A 7 -1.91 16.00 -36.70
N ARG A 8 -3.17 15.56 -36.65
CA ARG A 8 -3.72 14.82 -35.50
C ARG A 8 -3.05 13.45 -35.34
N LEU A 9 -2.82 12.72 -36.43
CA LEU A 9 -2.07 11.45 -36.40
C LEU A 9 -0.62 11.66 -35.95
N ALA A 10 0.04 12.71 -36.44
CA ALA A 10 1.39 13.06 -36.01
C ALA A 10 1.45 13.43 -34.51
N PHE A 11 0.48 14.21 -34.03
CA PHE A 11 0.36 14.58 -32.62
C PHE A 11 0.14 13.34 -31.74
N TRP A 12 -0.84 12.49 -32.07
CA TRP A 12 -1.10 11.28 -31.29
C TRP A 12 0.04 10.27 -31.38
N GLY A 13 0.73 10.18 -32.52
CA GLY A 13 1.94 9.37 -32.66
C GLY A 13 3.08 9.87 -31.76
N LEU A 14 3.27 11.19 -31.67
CA LEU A 14 4.25 11.79 -30.76
C LEU A 14 3.87 11.58 -29.29
N VAL A 15 2.59 11.71 -28.94
CA VAL A 15 2.08 11.43 -27.59
C VAL A 15 2.32 9.97 -27.23
N LEU A 16 1.96 9.01 -28.10
CA LEU A 16 2.22 7.59 -27.89
C LEU A 16 3.70 7.28 -27.76
N LEU A 17 4.56 7.90 -28.58
CA LEU A 17 6.00 7.69 -28.52
C LEU A 17 6.60 8.25 -27.22
N LEU A 18 6.18 9.44 -26.79
CA LEU A 18 6.56 10.01 -25.50
C LEU A 18 6.05 9.16 -24.34
N TRP A 19 4.83 8.63 -24.44
CA TRP A 19 4.23 7.78 -23.41
C TRP A 19 4.92 6.42 -23.33
N CYS A 20 5.28 5.81 -24.47
CA CYS A 20 6.09 4.59 -24.51
C CYS A 20 7.50 4.82 -23.96
N LEU A 21 8.10 5.99 -24.23
CA LEU A 21 9.42 6.35 -23.69
C LEU A 21 9.35 6.60 -22.18
N PHE A 22 8.29 7.25 -21.70
CA PHE A 22 8.00 7.43 -20.28
C PHE A 22 7.77 6.08 -19.58
N MET A 23 6.93 5.21 -20.16
CA MET A 23 6.70 3.84 -19.66
C MET A 23 8.00 3.02 -19.67
N TYR A 24 8.84 3.14 -20.69
CA TYR A 24 10.13 2.45 -20.73
C TYR A 24 11.07 2.93 -19.62
N GLN A 25 11.08 4.23 -19.30
CA GLN A 25 11.87 4.76 -18.18
C GLN A 25 11.30 4.30 -16.82
N PHE A 26 9.98 4.34 -16.68
CA PHE A 26 9.28 3.98 -15.44
C PHE A 26 9.40 2.48 -15.12
N PHE A 27 9.29 1.64 -16.14
CA PHE A 27 9.37 0.18 -16.00
C PHE A 27 10.75 -0.39 -16.38
N LYS A 28 11.78 0.46 -16.57
CA LYS A 28 13.12 -0.01 -17.01
C LYS A 28 13.68 -1.14 -16.13
N PRO A 29 13.60 -1.08 -14.78
CA PRO A 29 14.11 -2.15 -13.93
C PRO A 29 13.31 -3.46 -14.10
N GLU A 30 11.99 -3.35 -14.22
CA GLU A 30 11.05 -4.48 -14.32
C GLU A 30 11.10 -5.14 -15.73
N ILE A 31 11.19 -4.34 -16.79
CA ILE A 31 11.38 -4.80 -18.17
C ILE A 31 12.78 -5.40 -18.34
N GLY A 32 13.80 -4.81 -17.70
CA GLY A 32 15.17 -5.33 -17.68
C GLY A 32 15.29 -6.74 -17.09
N GLN A 33 14.55 -7.00 -16.01
CA GLN A 33 14.49 -8.34 -15.39
C GLN A 33 13.67 -9.33 -16.22
N ARG A 34 12.56 -8.90 -16.83
CA ARG A 34 11.62 -9.80 -17.54
C ARG A 34 12.01 -10.07 -18.99
N PHE A 35 12.66 -9.13 -19.67
CA PHE A 35 13.02 -9.19 -21.10
C PHE A 35 14.42 -8.60 -21.37
N PRO A 36 15.51 -9.22 -20.89
CA PRO A 36 16.86 -8.67 -20.96
C PRO A 36 17.39 -8.47 -22.39
N ALA A 37 16.86 -9.17 -23.39
CA ALA A 37 17.22 -8.98 -24.80
C ALA A 37 16.58 -7.71 -25.42
N LEU A 38 15.37 -7.36 -24.99
CA LEU A 38 14.65 -6.18 -25.44
C LEU A 38 15.32 -4.91 -24.92
N THR A 39 15.64 -4.88 -23.63
CA THR A 39 16.34 -3.76 -22.98
C THR A 39 17.71 -3.52 -23.59
N ARG A 40 18.47 -4.58 -23.88
CA ARG A 40 19.77 -4.48 -24.59
C ARG A 40 19.64 -3.88 -26.00
N SER A 41 18.57 -4.21 -26.71
CA SER A 41 18.33 -3.70 -28.07
C SER A 41 17.91 -2.24 -28.05
N CYS A 42 17.02 -1.84 -27.14
CA CYS A 42 16.61 -0.45 -26.95
C CYS A 42 17.76 0.44 -26.48
N ASP A 43 18.55 -0.01 -25.51
CA ASP A 43 19.71 0.75 -25.02
C ASP A 43 20.77 0.90 -26.12
N ARG A 44 20.96 -0.11 -26.99
CA ARG A 44 21.85 0.02 -28.17
C ARG A 44 21.34 1.05 -29.18
N VAL A 45 20.03 1.09 -29.47
CA VAL A 45 19.43 2.08 -30.40
C VAL A 45 19.50 3.50 -29.83
N LEU A 46 19.28 3.66 -28.52
CA LEU A 46 19.36 4.97 -27.86
C LEU A 46 20.81 5.48 -27.79
N LEU A 47 21.77 4.60 -27.47
CA LEU A 47 23.17 5.00 -27.34
C LEU A 47 23.86 5.29 -28.68
N THR A 48 23.39 4.69 -29.78
CA THR A 48 23.92 4.91 -31.14
C THR A 48 23.29 6.13 -31.84
N ASN A 49 22.21 6.68 -31.31
CA ASN A 49 21.54 7.85 -31.89
C ASN A 49 22.25 9.16 -31.47
N SER A 50 22.91 9.80 -32.43
CA SER A 50 23.68 11.04 -32.22
C SER A 50 22.81 12.21 -31.71
N TYR A 51 21.53 12.27 -32.09
CA TYR A 51 20.61 13.28 -31.57
C TYR A 51 20.31 13.06 -30.10
N TYR A 52 20.09 11.82 -29.68
CA TYR A 52 19.86 11.48 -28.28
C TYR A 52 21.08 11.82 -27.41
N GLN A 53 22.29 11.50 -27.87
CA GLN A 53 23.54 11.87 -27.18
C GLN A 53 23.69 13.40 -27.05
N SER A 54 23.38 14.14 -28.12
CA SER A 54 23.43 15.62 -28.10
C SER A 54 22.39 16.24 -27.16
N PHE A 55 21.21 15.61 -27.02
CA PHE A 55 20.18 16.02 -26.08
C PHE A 55 20.61 15.77 -24.63
N LEU A 56 21.21 14.61 -24.34
CA LEU A 56 21.73 14.30 -23.01
C LEU A 56 22.83 15.28 -22.57
N GLN A 57 23.67 15.74 -23.50
CA GLN A 57 24.69 16.75 -23.19
C GLN A 57 24.11 18.15 -22.93
N LYS A 58 22.89 18.43 -23.41
CA LYS A 58 22.18 19.70 -23.15
C LYS A 58 21.38 19.69 -21.85
N LEU A 59 21.18 18.53 -21.23
CA LEU A 59 20.54 18.46 -19.91
C LEU A 59 21.43 19.11 -18.83
N PRO A 60 20.84 19.77 -17.81
CA PRO A 60 21.56 20.18 -16.60
C PRO A 60 22.33 19.00 -16.01
N VAL A 61 23.53 19.23 -15.48
CA VAL A 61 24.41 18.20 -14.89
C VAL A 61 23.68 17.18 -13.99
N PRO A 62 22.75 17.56 -13.10
CA PRO A 62 22.04 16.59 -12.24
C PRO A 62 21.08 15.64 -13.00
N LEU A 63 20.68 15.98 -14.22
CA LEU A 63 19.75 15.20 -15.05
C LEU A 63 20.47 14.38 -16.14
N ARG A 64 21.81 14.46 -16.22
CA ARG A 64 22.57 13.65 -17.16
C ARG A 64 22.71 12.23 -16.62
N PRO A 65 22.33 11.18 -17.37
CA PRO A 65 22.64 9.81 -16.98
C PRO A 65 24.16 9.63 -16.92
N LYS A 66 24.66 8.92 -15.90
CA LYS A 66 26.10 8.65 -15.76
C LYS A 66 26.61 7.96 -17.04
N PRO A 67 27.77 8.38 -17.59
CA PRO A 67 28.33 7.72 -18.76
C PRO A 67 28.57 6.25 -18.44
N VAL A 68 28.02 5.37 -19.28
CA VAL A 68 28.30 3.94 -19.21
C VAL A 68 29.79 3.77 -19.50
N ASP A 69 30.49 3.10 -18.59
CA ASP A 69 31.93 2.94 -18.69
C ASP A 69 32.32 2.22 -20.00
N LYS A 70 33.40 2.68 -20.66
CA LYS A 70 33.79 2.12 -21.97
C LYS A 70 34.17 0.64 -21.86
N GLU A 71 34.61 0.19 -20.69
CA GLU A 71 34.88 -1.22 -20.39
C GLU A 71 33.61 -2.08 -20.35
N THR A 72 32.48 -1.52 -19.91
CA THR A 72 31.16 -2.19 -19.91
C THR A 72 30.59 -2.33 -21.34
N LEU A 73 30.94 -1.41 -22.23
CA LEU A 73 30.60 -1.49 -23.66
C LEU A 73 31.49 -2.47 -24.43
N ALA A 74 32.77 -2.60 -24.05
CA ALA A 74 33.70 -3.56 -24.66
C ALA A 74 33.39 -5.01 -24.25
N SER A 75 32.97 -5.25 -23.01
CA SER A 75 32.60 -6.59 -22.51
C SER A 75 31.32 -7.16 -23.12
N LEU A 76 30.47 -6.33 -23.73
CA LEU A 76 29.31 -6.76 -24.52
C LEU A 76 29.68 -7.35 -25.90
N GLY A 77 30.94 -7.19 -26.35
CA GLY A 77 31.44 -7.67 -27.64
C GLY A 77 32.29 -8.94 -27.58
N SER A 78 32.76 -9.36 -26.40
CA SER A 78 33.70 -10.48 -26.27
C SER A 78 33.38 -11.37 -25.07
N GLN A 79 32.44 -12.30 -25.25
CA GLN A 79 32.46 -13.54 -24.48
C GLN A 79 32.65 -14.71 -25.44
N ALA A 80 33.92 -15.02 -25.69
CA ALA A 80 34.37 -16.32 -26.12
C ALA A 80 35.67 -16.65 -25.36
N VAL A 81 35.58 -17.70 -24.53
CA VAL A 81 36.64 -18.62 -24.11
C VAL A 81 37.58 -18.21 -22.94
N SER A 82 37.59 -19.10 -21.94
CA SER A 82 38.68 -19.53 -21.03
C SER A 82 39.02 -18.80 -19.71
N SER A 83 38.55 -19.43 -18.62
CA SER A 83 39.32 -20.23 -17.64
C SER A 83 40.55 -19.64 -16.89
N THR A 84 40.41 -19.62 -15.56
CA THR A 84 41.39 -19.91 -14.49
C THR A 84 42.59 -18.96 -14.26
N THR A 85 42.73 -18.42 -13.04
CA THR A 85 43.83 -18.74 -12.08
C THR A 85 43.77 -17.85 -10.83
N VAL A 86 43.95 -18.50 -9.68
CA VAL A 86 44.06 -17.96 -8.30
C VAL A 86 45.41 -17.25 -8.08
N LYS A 87 45.44 -16.17 -7.30
CA LYS A 87 46.61 -15.82 -6.47
C LYS A 87 46.26 -14.98 -5.24
N SER A 88 46.98 -15.26 -4.16
CA SER A 88 46.75 -14.87 -2.77
C SER A 88 47.57 -13.64 -2.33
N LEU A 89 47.50 -13.32 -1.02
CA LEU A 89 48.29 -12.37 -0.18
C LEU A 89 47.65 -10.98 0.00
N ARG A 90 47.60 -10.33 1.18
CA ARG A 90 48.10 -10.57 2.56
C ARG A 90 47.40 -9.56 3.51
N LEU A 91 47.22 -9.91 4.78
CA LEU A 91 46.85 -9.01 5.89
C LEU A 91 48.02 -8.10 6.32
N PRO A 92 47.73 -6.95 6.97
CA PRO A 92 48.18 -6.78 8.37
C PRO A 92 47.15 -6.11 9.31
N GLN A 93 47.27 -6.43 10.61
CA GLN A 93 46.71 -5.80 11.83
C GLN A 93 47.88 -5.20 12.66
N PRO A 94 47.72 -4.54 13.84
CA PRO A 94 46.60 -3.82 14.49
C PRO A 94 47.04 -2.46 15.11
N HIS A 95 46.18 -1.85 15.97
CA HIS A 95 46.30 -0.69 16.90
C HIS A 95 45.33 0.45 16.52
N ALA A 96 44.56 1.12 17.40
CA ALA A 96 44.33 1.10 18.85
C ALA A 96 42.95 1.74 19.16
N ALA A 97 42.56 1.72 20.43
CA ALA A 97 41.22 1.90 21.00
C ALA A 97 40.49 3.26 20.80
N ALA A 98 39.18 3.18 21.04
CA ALA A 98 38.10 4.16 20.85
C ALA A 98 38.04 5.33 21.85
N PRO A 99 37.15 6.31 21.59
CA PRO A 99 36.30 6.90 22.62
C PRO A 99 34.82 6.50 22.44
N GLU A 100 34.15 6.22 23.57
CA GLU A 100 32.74 5.79 23.68
C GLU A 100 31.72 6.87 23.27
N PRO A 101 30.59 6.52 22.63
CA PRO A 101 29.43 7.40 22.49
C PRO A 101 28.43 7.26 23.65
N PRO A 102 27.57 8.28 23.89
CA PRO A 102 26.79 8.40 25.12
C PRO A 102 25.67 7.36 25.25
N VAL A 103 25.50 6.89 26.49
CA VAL A 103 24.46 5.95 26.92
C VAL A 103 23.07 6.60 26.82
N LEU A 104 22.24 6.13 25.89
CA LEU A 104 20.80 6.35 25.90
C LEU A 104 20.16 5.43 26.94
N THR A 105 19.85 5.98 28.12
CA THR A 105 19.07 5.29 29.15
C THR A 105 17.58 5.40 28.86
N SER A 106 17.02 4.48 28.08
CA SER A 106 15.57 4.22 28.15
C SER A 106 15.31 3.25 29.29
N ARG A 107 14.81 3.76 30.43
CA ARG A 107 14.27 2.94 31.52
C ARG A 107 13.12 2.09 30.97
N LEU A 108 13.37 0.80 30.75
CA LEU A 108 12.35 -0.24 30.77
C LEU A 108 11.83 -0.33 32.21
N VAL A 109 10.62 0.19 32.44
CA VAL A 109 9.86 -0.17 33.64
C VAL A 109 9.34 -1.58 33.41
N THR A 110 10.03 -2.55 34.00
CA THR A 110 9.53 -3.91 34.22
C THR A 110 8.66 -3.93 35.47
N GLY A 111 7.45 -4.46 35.34
CA GLY A 111 6.52 -4.74 36.42
C GLY A 111 5.14 -4.18 36.08
N GLY A 112 4.05 -4.91 36.12
CA GLY A 112 3.77 -6.29 36.45
C GLY A 112 2.33 -6.54 35.98
N GLN A 113 1.97 -7.82 35.90
CA GLN A 113 0.64 -8.36 35.61
C GLN A 113 -0.54 -7.38 35.70
N ASP A 114 -1.20 -7.17 34.57
CA ASP A 114 -2.65 -7.33 34.43
C ASP A 114 -2.95 -7.72 32.98
N ILE A 115 -3.10 -9.03 32.77
CA ILE A 115 -3.79 -9.55 31.59
C ILE A 115 -5.24 -9.10 31.77
N ILE A 116 -5.62 -8.00 31.12
CA ILE A 116 -7.03 -7.62 31.02
C ILE A 116 -7.67 -8.62 30.05
N GLY A 117 -8.19 -9.68 30.64
CA GLY A 117 -9.17 -10.53 29.99
C GLY A 117 -10.33 -9.68 29.50
N ILE A 118 -10.72 -9.89 28.25
CA ILE A 118 -11.96 -9.38 27.68
C ILE A 118 -13.10 -10.02 28.50
N ALA A 119 -13.58 -9.30 29.51
CA ALA A 119 -14.88 -9.53 30.12
C ALA A 119 -15.90 -8.63 29.40
N PRO A 120 -17.08 -9.13 28.99
CA PRO A 120 -18.08 -8.32 28.33
C PRO A 120 -18.69 -7.35 29.34
N ARG A 121 -18.46 -6.05 29.16
CA ARG A 121 -19.36 -5.03 29.68
C ARG A 121 -20.39 -4.75 28.59
N ASP A 122 -21.64 -5.16 28.84
CA ASP A 122 -22.79 -4.82 28.02
C ASP A 122 -23.08 -3.31 28.13
N SER A 123 -22.38 -2.50 27.33
CA SER A 123 -22.77 -1.13 27.01
C SER A 123 -23.42 -1.03 25.62
N ARG A 124 -23.65 -2.17 24.95
CA ARG A 124 -24.36 -2.23 23.68
C ARG A 124 -25.84 -2.00 23.95
N ASP A 125 -26.42 -1.00 23.30
CA ASP A 125 -27.87 -0.79 23.31
C ASP A 125 -28.45 -1.18 21.93
N PRO A 126 -28.94 -2.42 21.75
CA PRO A 126 -29.58 -2.84 20.50
C PRO A 126 -30.80 -1.99 20.16
N SER A 127 -31.40 -1.32 21.15
CA SER A 127 -32.57 -0.46 20.95
C SER A 127 -32.19 0.88 20.29
N ALA A 128 -30.96 1.36 20.45
CA ALA A 128 -30.51 2.62 19.85
C ALA A 128 -30.53 2.56 18.31
N LEU A 129 -30.12 1.43 17.72
CA LEU A 129 -30.21 1.20 16.27
C LEU A 129 -31.66 1.13 15.80
N SER A 130 -32.55 0.51 16.58
CA SER A 130 -33.97 0.41 16.28
C SER A 130 -34.68 1.77 16.36
N GLN A 131 -34.37 2.58 17.38
CA GLN A 131 -34.94 3.91 17.59
C GLN A 131 -34.50 4.93 16.53
N LEU A 132 -33.25 4.89 16.08
CA LEU A 132 -32.74 5.75 15.00
C LEU A 132 -33.52 5.51 13.68
N MET A 133 -34.04 4.31 13.47
CA MET A 133 -34.73 3.92 12.24
C MET A 133 -36.24 4.17 12.26
N GLN A 134 -36.83 4.44 13.43
CA GLN A 134 -38.24 4.79 13.56
C GLN A 134 -38.51 6.29 13.38
N GLY A 135 -37.45 7.12 13.32
CA GLY A 135 -37.54 8.55 13.02
C GLY A 135 -37.17 8.86 11.58
N GLN A 136 -38.12 9.43 10.83
CA GLN A 136 -37.97 10.17 9.56
C GLN A 136 -38.04 9.37 8.24
N ASP A 137 -39.26 9.24 7.74
CA ASP A 137 -39.58 9.54 6.34
C ASP A 137 -39.46 11.06 6.13
N VAL A 138 -38.46 11.49 5.36
CA VAL A 138 -38.45 12.81 4.74
C VAL A 138 -38.14 12.58 3.26
N THR A 139 -39.17 12.76 2.45
CA THR A 139 -39.07 12.89 0.99
C THR A 139 -38.35 14.20 0.67
N GLU A 140 -37.15 14.13 0.12
CA GLU A 140 -36.55 15.25 -0.61
C GLU A 140 -36.63 14.96 -2.11
N GLU A 141 -37.29 15.88 -2.82
CA GLU A 141 -37.35 15.94 -4.28
C GLU A 141 -35.94 16.08 -4.86
N VAL A 142 -35.57 15.14 -5.74
CA VAL A 142 -34.39 15.27 -6.59
C VAL A 142 -34.87 15.51 -8.02
N GLY A 143 -34.52 16.69 -8.54
CA GLY A 143 -34.81 17.11 -9.90
C GLY A 143 -34.22 16.17 -10.95
N GLU A 144 -35.07 15.89 -11.93
CA GLU A 144 -34.84 15.06 -13.11
C GLU A 144 -33.75 15.68 -14.00
N ILE A 145 -32.70 14.92 -14.35
CA ILE A 145 -31.80 15.27 -15.46
C ILE A 145 -31.51 14.00 -16.29
N ALA A 146 -32.04 14.07 -17.52
CA ALA A 146 -31.73 13.39 -18.78
C ALA A 146 -30.95 12.04 -18.78
N ASP A 147 -31.68 11.07 -19.33
CA ASP A 147 -31.34 9.75 -19.85
C ASP A 147 -30.07 9.70 -20.72
N VAL A 148 -29.16 8.76 -20.42
CA VAL A 148 -28.10 8.33 -21.35
C VAL A 148 -28.09 6.80 -21.43
N SER A 149 -28.42 6.35 -22.64
CA SER A 149 -28.63 4.98 -23.08
C SER A 149 -27.50 3.99 -22.72
N LEU A 150 -27.90 2.90 -22.08
CA LEU A 150 -27.10 1.69 -21.80
C LEU A 150 -26.98 0.81 -23.05
N GLN A 151 -25.75 0.58 -23.53
CA GLN A 151 -25.48 -0.55 -24.41
C GLN A 151 -25.01 -1.76 -23.59
N LYS A 152 -25.86 -2.79 -23.56
CA LYS A 152 -25.59 -4.13 -23.03
C LYS A 152 -24.55 -4.84 -23.89
N THR A 153 -23.60 -5.54 -23.26
CA THR A 153 -22.92 -6.69 -23.87
C THR A 153 -23.02 -7.91 -22.96
N PRO A 154 -23.11 -9.13 -23.52
CA PRO A 154 -23.60 -10.30 -22.80
C PRO A 154 -22.53 -11.01 -21.98
N HIS A 155 -22.99 -11.61 -20.88
CA HIS A 155 -22.31 -12.58 -20.03
C HIS A 155 -21.57 -13.67 -20.81
N ALA A 156 -20.31 -13.90 -20.46
CA ALA A 156 -19.61 -15.16 -20.71
C ALA A 156 -19.27 -15.84 -19.38
N ALA A 157 -19.56 -17.15 -19.34
CA ALA A 157 -19.62 -18.00 -18.18
C ALA A 157 -18.31 -18.08 -17.36
N ALA A 158 -18.47 -18.04 -16.04
CA ALA A 158 -17.43 -18.33 -15.07
C ALA A 158 -16.96 -19.78 -15.20
N ARG A 159 -15.70 -19.98 -15.60
CA ARG A 159 -14.98 -21.23 -15.32
C ARG A 159 -14.32 -21.10 -13.95
N LYS A 160 -14.62 -22.06 -13.07
CA LYS A 160 -13.88 -22.31 -11.83
C LYS A 160 -12.38 -22.46 -12.19
N ALA A 161 -11.58 -21.45 -11.88
CA ALA A 161 -10.14 -21.61 -11.81
C ALA A 161 -9.81 -21.83 -10.34
N GLU A 162 -9.32 -23.01 -10.01
CA GLU A 162 -8.61 -23.26 -8.75
C GLU A 162 -7.46 -22.26 -8.67
N THR A 163 -7.55 -21.33 -7.73
CA THR A 163 -6.54 -20.30 -7.46
C THR A 163 -5.32 -20.98 -6.83
N SER A 164 -4.44 -21.55 -7.65
CA SER A 164 -3.08 -21.83 -7.22
C SER A 164 -2.39 -20.50 -6.92
N LEU A 165 -1.90 -20.34 -5.68
CA LEU A 165 -1.10 -19.18 -5.28
C LEU A 165 0.06 -18.98 -6.27
N PRO A 166 0.35 -17.74 -6.68
CA PRO A 166 1.49 -17.49 -7.56
C PRO A 166 2.81 -17.94 -6.89
N PRO A 167 3.76 -18.48 -7.66
CA PRO A 167 5.06 -18.88 -7.13
C PRO A 167 5.78 -17.69 -6.48
N LEU A 168 6.68 -17.98 -5.53
CA LEU A 168 7.50 -16.96 -4.87
C LEU A 168 8.17 -16.07 -5.93
N PRO A 169 7.92 -14.74 -5.93
CA PRO A 169 8.58 -13.85 -6.87
C PRO A 169 10.09 -13.91 -6.60
N GLN A 170 10.89 -14.00 -7.66
CA GLN A 170 12.34 -13.88 -7.53
C GLN A 170 12.64 -12.45 -7.08
N TRP A 171 13.04 -12.30 -5.83
CA TRP A 171 13.38 -11.00 -5.27
C TRP A 171 14.73 -10.51 -5.79
N PRO A 172 14.89 -9.18 -5.97
CA PRO A 172 16.16 -8.60 -6.31
C PRO A 172 17.18 -8.86 -5.18
N ALA A 173 18.46 -8.90 -5.55
CA ALA A 173 19.55 -8.83 -4.58
C ALA A 173 19.50 -7.49 -3.82
N PRO A 174 20.02 -7.43 -2.58
CA PRO A 174 20.08 -6.19 -1.81
C PRO A 174 20.85 -5.11 -2.60
N PRO A 175 20.36 -3.86 -2.65
CA PRO A 175 21.09 -2.76 -3.28
C PRO A 175 22.45 -2.52 -2.61
N GLU A 176 23.37 -1.87 -3.33
CA GLU A 176 24.65 -1.46 -2.76
C GLU A 176 24.43 -0.55 -1.54
N GLY A 177 25.14 -0.84 -0.44
CA GLY A 177 24.97 -0.15 0.84
C GLY A 177 23.91 -0.74 1.76
N PHE A 178 23.17 -1.78 1.35
CA PHE A 178 22.15 -2.41 2.19
C PHE A 178 22.67 -3.68 2.86
N ALA A 179 22.50 -3.77 4.17
CA ALA A 179 22.59 -5.03 4.90
C ALA A 179 21.38 -5.90 4.59
N SER A 180 21.54 -7.22 4.65
CA SER A 180 20.47 -8.19 4.42
C SER A 180 20.37 -9.19 5.57
N LYS A 181 19.14 -9.48 6.03
CA LYS A 181 18.86 -10.49 7.06
C LYS A 181 17.54 -11.19 6.78
N ASN A 182 17.52 -12.49 7.03
CA ASN A 182 16.30 -13.30 6.91
C ASN A 182 15.73 -13.60 8.29
N SER A 183 14.40 -13.62 8.39
CA SER A 183 13.61 -14.12 9.51
C SER A 183 12.59 -15.13 9.01
N ARG A 184 11.75 -15.69 9.90
CA ARG A 184 10.67 -16.60 9.49
C ARG A 184 9.70 -15.95 8.50
N TYR A 185 9.33 -14.70 8.74
CA TYR A 185 8.28 -14.01 7.98
C TYR A 185 8.84 -12.95 7.01
N PHE A 186 10.12 -12.61 7.11
CA PHE A 186 10.70 -11.50 6.36
C PHE A 186 12.06 -11.79 5.76
N THR A 187 12.29 -11.24 4.57
CA THR A 187 13.62 -10.88 4.11
C THR A 187 13.76 -9.37 4.26
N ILE A 188 14.83 -8.92 4.92
CA ILE A 188 15.00 -7.53 5.32
C ILE A 188 16.24 -6.99 4.65
N TYR A 189 16.08 -5.94 3.86
CA TYR A 189 17.18 -5.10 3.35
C TYR A 189 17.12 -3.75 4.06
N ARG A 190 18.25 -3.29 4.61
CA ARG A 190 18.33 -2.04 5.38
C ARG A 190 19.57 -1.24 5.00
N GLU A 191 19.41 0.04 4.67
CA GLU A 191 20.49 0.94 4.22
C GLU A 191 21.55 1.21 5.31
N ASN A 192 21.24 0.96 6.58
CA ASN A 192 22.18 1.05 7.70
C ASN A 192 22.79 -0.32 8.07
N PRO A 193 24.06 -0.37 8.51
CA PRO A 193 24.87 -1.58 8.45
C PRO A 193 24.47 -2.69 9.42
N GLU A 194 23.70 -2.38 10.47
CA GLU A 194 23.29 -3.38 11.46
C GLU A 194 21.76 -3.60 11.46
N ILE A 195 21.39 -4.86 11.19
CA ILE A 195 20.05 -5.36 11.44
C ILE A 195 20.10 -6.12 12.77
N SER A 196 19.89 -5.40 13.87
CA SER A 196 19.96 -5.94 15.22
C SER A 196 18.94 -7.07 15.44
N GLY A 197 19.17 -7.94 16.43
CA GLY A 197 18.20 -8.98 16.81
C GLY A 197 16.85 -8.37 17.23
N GLN A 198 16.92 -7.35 18.09
CA GLN A 198 15.74 -6.65 18.61
C GLN A 198 14.85 -6.04 17.51
N PHE A 199 15.46 -5.51 16.45
CA PHE A 199 14.70 -4.97 15.31
C PHE A 199 13.93 -6.07 14.57
N VAL A 200 14.56 -7.22 14.34
CA VAL A 200 13.90 -8.38 13.71
C VAL A 200 12.79 -8.92 14.61
N ASP A 201 13.02 -8.98 15.92
CA ASP A 201 12.02 -9.43 16.88
C ASP A 201 10.81 -8.50 16.90
N ALA A 202 11.02 -7.18 16.86
CA ALA A 202 9.94 -6.20 16.76
C ALA A 202 9.09 -6.39 15.49
N LEU A 203 9.72 -6.64 14.34
CA LEU A 203 9.00 -6.94 13.10
C LEU A 203 8.19 -8.24 13.21
N ASN A 204 8.75 -9.29 13.79
CA ASN A 204 8.05 -10.57 13.99
C ASN A 204 6.87 -10.45 14.98
N MET A 205 7.03 -9.64 16.04
CA MET A 205 5.94 -9.31 16.95
C MET A 205 4.85 -8.52 16.25
N LEU A 206 5.22 -7.55 15.41
CA LEU A 206 4.27 -6.79 14.59
C LEU A 206 3.48 -7.71 13.65
N HIS A 207 4.15 -8.59 12.92
CA HIS A 207 3.50 -9.61 12.08
C HIS A 207 2.48 -10.43 12.88
N SER A 208 2.90 -10.96 14.03
CA SER A 208 2.05 -11.81 14.88
C SER A 208 0.82 -11.04 15.38
N SER A 209 0.98 -9.76 15.74
CA SER A 209 -0.11 -8.87 16.16
C SER A 209 -1.10 -8.63 15.03
N LEU A 210 -0.62 -8.35 13.81
CA LEU A 210 -1.46 -8.13 12.63
C LEU A 210 -2.25 -9.38 12.23
N MET A 211 -1.63 -10.56 12.31
CA MET A 211 -2.27 -11.82 11.95
C MET A 211 -3.46 -12.18 12.84
N LEU A 212 -3.57 -11.62 14.06
CA LEU A 212 -4.76 -11.83 14.90
C LEU A 212 -6.05 -11.36 14.24
N ASP A 213 -5.98 -10.30 13.42
CA ASP A 213 -7.15 -9.76 12.69
C ASP A 213 -7.12 -10.11 11.19
N LEU A 214 -5.93 -10.22 10.60
CA LEU A 214 -5.76 -10.36 9.16
C LEU A 214 -5.72 -11.81 8.67
N MET A 215 -5.54 -12.79 9.57
CA MET A 215 -5.46 -14.21 9.18
C MET A 215 -6.65 -14.70 8.35
N PRO A 216 -7.93 -14.33 8.62
CA PRO A 216 -9.05 -14.75 7.77
C PRO A 216 -8.99 -14.20 6.34
N PHE A 217 -8.30 -13.08 6.14
CA PHE A 217 -8.20 -12.39 4.84
C PHE A 217 -6.93 -12.77 4.08
N SER A 218 -5.86 -13.14 4.79
CA SER A 218 -4.61 -13.54 4.16
C SER A 218 -4.76 -14.88 3.43
N PRO A 219 -4.54 -14.94 2.11
CA PRO A 219 -4.50 -16.22 1.39
C PRO A 219 -3.22 -17.01 1.72
N TRP A 220 -2.27 -16.39 2.39
CA TRP A 220 -1.01 -16.96 2.84
C TRP A 220 -1.16 -17.52 4.25
N LYS A 221 -0.70 -18.75 4.45
CA LYS A 221 -0.91 -19.52 5.68
C LYS A 221 0.08 -19.15 6.80
N GLY A 222 0.83 -18.07 6.63
CA GLY A 222 1.66 -17.45 7.65
C GLY A 222 3.15 -17.79 7.55
N ASP A 223 3.58 -18.60 6.58
CA ASP A 223 5.00 -18.94 6.40
C ASP A 223 5.60 -18.29 5.14
N GLU A 224 4.77 -17.58 4.37
CA GLU A 224 5.22 -16.84 3.22
C GLU A 224 5.92 -15.55 3.61
N GLN A 225 7.18 -15.41 3.19
CA GLN A 225 7.97 -14.24 3.51
C GLN A 225 7.53 -13.00 2.71
N VAL A 226 7.69 -11.82 3.32
CA VAL A 226 7.58 -10.50 2.67
C VAL A 226 8.96 -9.85 2.65
N LEU A 227 9.33 -9.21 1.54
CA LEU A 227 10.57 -8.47 1.42
C LEU A 227 10.39 -7.02 1.88
N LEU A 228 11.11 -6.62 2.92
CA LEU A 228 11.09 -5.26 3.46
C LEU A 228 12.39 -4.54 3.09
N HIS A 229 12.27 -3.37 2.45
CA HIS A 229 13.38 -2.46 2.19
C HIS A 229 13.25 -1.23 3.08
N PHE A 230 14.25 -1.01 3.92
CA PHE A 230 14.31 0.13 4.82
C PHE A 230 15.39 1.12 4.37
N PHE A 231 14.96 2.34 4.06
CA PHE A 231 15.80 3.43 3.60
C PHE A 231 16.07 4.38 4.76
N SER A 232 17.31 4.78 4.93
CA SER A 232 17.73 5.67 6.01
C SER A 232 17.61 7.14 5.63
N THR A 233 17.52 7.45 4.34
CA THR A 233 17.41 8.83 3.84
C THR A 233 16.30 8.97 2.79
N PRO A 234 15.57 10.11 2.78
CA PRO A 234 14.64 10.44 1.70
C PRO A 234 15.29 10.36 0.32
N GLU A 235 16.53 10.81 0.19
CA GLU A 235 17.24 10.86 -1.09
C GLU A 235 17.47 9.46 -1.67
N THR A 236 17.88 8.50 -0.85
CA THR A 236 18.03 7.11 -1.33
C THR A 236 16.69 6.47 -1.60
N TYR A 237 15.67 6.73 -0.77
CA TYR A 237 14.30 6.27 -1.00
C TYR A 237 13.79 6.73 -2.37
N GLU A 238 13.86 8.02 -2.66
CA GLU A 238 13.41 8.59 -3.94
C GLU A 238 14.23 8.05 -5.12
N LYS A 239 15.55 7.96 -4.97
CA LYS A 239 16.46 7.49 -6.02
C LYS A 239 16.23 6.04 -6.42
N ILE A 240 15.98 5.15 -5.45
CA ILE A 240 15.83 3.71 -5.70
C ILE A 240 14.38 3.37 -6.08
N THR A 241 13.40 3.97 -5.41
CA THR A 241 11.98 3.64 -5.63
C THR A 241 11.33 4.47 -6.75
N GLY A 242 11.89 5.64 -7.07
CA GLY A 242 11.26 6.64 -7.96
C GLY A 242 10.02 7.31 -7.36
N ARG A 243 9.72 7.07 -6.08
CA ARG A 243 8.56 7.61 -5.36
C ARG A 243 8.97 8.87 -4.60
N PRO A 244 8.08 9.85 -4.44
CA PRO A 244 8.37 11.02 -3.64
C PRO A 244 8.45 10.66 -2.15
N HIS A 245 9.34 11.31 -1.41
CA HIS A 245 9.59 11.02 0.01
C HIS A 245 8.34 11.14 0.90
N TRP A 246 7.38 12.02 0.55
CA TRP A 246 6.15 12.21 1.32
C TRP A 246 5.26 10.95 1.36
N SER A 247 5.48 9.98 0.47
CA SER A 247 4.73 8.72 0.50
C SER A 247 5.04 7.88 1.74
N GLY A 248 6.23 8.01 2.34
CA GLY A 248 6.64 7.34 3.60
C GLY A 248 6.74 5.80 3.55
N GLY A 249 6.02 5.16 2.62
CA GLY A 249 5.91 3.73 2.43
C GLY A 249 5.32 3.40 1.06
N ALA A 250 5.57 2.18 0.57
CA ALA A 250 4.88 1.63 -0.58
C ALA A 250 4.95 0.10 -0.63
N ALA A 251 3.81 -0.55 -0.84
CA ALA A 251 3.70 -1.98 -1.08
C ALA A 251 3.54 -2.34 -2.57
N SER A 252 4.16 -3.47 -2.94
CA SER A 252 3.92 -4.19 -4.19
C SER A 252 3.34 -5.55 -3.87
N LEU A 253 2.04 -5.72 -4.10
CA LEU A 253 1.31 -6.96 -3.82
C LEU A 253 1.86 -8.14 -4.63
N ASN A 254 2.14 -7.92 -5.92
CA ASN A 254 2.62 -8.97 -6.84
C ASN A 254 4.00 -9.51 -6.43
N LEU A 255 4.88 -8.61 -5.97
CA LEU A 255 6.23 -8.98 -5.55
C LEU A 255 6.32 -9.30 -4.06
N ARG A 256 5.25 -9.07 -3.28
CA ARG A 256 5.26 -9.11 -1.80
C ARG A 256 6.46 -8.35 -1.25
N MET A 257 6.56 -7.11 -1.68
CA MET A 257 7.70 -6.25 -1.39
C MET A 257 7.18 -4.92 -0.86
N ILE A 258 7.84 -4.40 0.17
CA ILE A 258 7.53 -3.13 0.79
C ILE A 258 8.80 -2.28 0.82
N TYR A 259 8.65 -0.99 0.51
CA TYR A 259 9.67 0.03 0.66
C TYR A 259 9.25 1.01 1.75
N LEU A 260 10.11 1.29 2.72
CA LEU A 260 9.81 2.12 3.89
C LEU A 260 10.95 3.10 4.16
N LEU A 261 10.60 4.38 4.36
CA LEU A 261 11.54 5.35 4.89
C LEU A 261 11.60 5.21 6.43
N GLU A 262 12.81 5.15 6.98
CA GLU A 262 13.00 5.08 8.44
C GLU A 262 12.81 6.45 9.08
N ASP A 263 11.70 6.61 9.78
CA ASP A 263 11.39 7.75 10.64
C ASP A 263 10.73 7.28 11.95
N ASN A 264 10.23 8.22 12.75
CA ASN A 264 9.57 7.91 14.02
C ASN A 264 8.26 7.10 13.86
N SER A 265 7.69 7.06 12.66
CA SER A 265 6.46 6.35 12.32
C SER A 265 6.71 4.97 11.68
N LEU A 266 7.97 4.53 11.61
CA LEU A 266 8.39 3.31 10.91
C LEU A 266 7.52 2.08 11.19
N MET A 267 7.26 1.76 12.47
CA MET A 267 6.46 0.58 12.83
C MET A 267 4.98 0.74 12.42
N GLY A 268 4.45 1.95 12.52
CA GLY A 268 3.12 2.29 12.03
C GLY A 268 3.00 2.14 10.51
N ASN A 269 3.96 2.69 9.77
CA ASN A 269 4.02 2.59 8.31
C ASN A 269 4.24 1.13 7.87
N THR A 270 5.07 0.38 8.60
CA THR A 270 5.25 -1.05 8.33
C THR A 270 3.94 -1.81 8.48
N ALA A 271 3.14 -1.53 9.52
CA ALA A 271 1.84 -2.14 9.71
C ALA A 271 0.83 -1.74 8.62
N HIS A 272 0.86 -0.46 8.21
CA HIS A 272 0.06 0.05 7.11
C HIS A 272 0.34 -0.72 5.81
N GLU A 273 1.62 -0.78 5.40
CA GLU A 273 2.03 -1.44 4.16
C GLU A 273 1.84 -2.97 4.21
N LEU A 274 2.08 -3.60 5.36
CA LEU A 274 1.79 -5.02 5.55
C LEU A 274 0.30 -5.32 5.46
N SER A 275 -0.57 -4.38 5.83
CA SER A 275 -2.02 -4.54 5.65
C SER A 275 -2.37 -4.64 4.17
N HIS A 276 -1.76 -3.84 3.30
CA HIS A 276 -1.95 -3.98 1.85
C HIS A 276 -1.50 -5.34 1.34
N ILE A 277 -0.38 -5.86 1.84
CA ILE A 277 0.05 -7.22 1.50
C ILE A 277 -1.01 -8.23 1.93
N TYR A 278 -1.32 -8.33 3.22
CA TYR A 278 -2.17 -9.41 3.76
C TYR A 278 -3.66 -9.28 3.39
N PHE A 279 -4.21 -8.08 3.48
CA PHE A 279 -5.64 -7.83 3.28
C PHE A 279 -6.00 -7.71 1.80
N ASP A 280 -5.27 -6.93 1.00
CA ASP A 280 -5.66 -6.71 -0.39
C ASP A 280 -5.51 -7.99 -1.23
N ALA A 281 -4.59 -8.88 -0.84
CA ALA A 281 -4.45 -10.21 -1.43
C ALA A 281 -5.75 -11.04 -1.38
N PHE A 282 -6.60 -10.82 -0.37
CA PHE A 282 -7.92 -11.45 -0.25
C PHE A 282 -8.80 -11.20 -1.48
N PHE A 283 -8.65 -10.04 -2.11
CA PHE A 283 -9.49 -9.59 -3.22
C PHE A 283 -8.96 -10.01 -4.59
N SER A 284 -7.73 -10.55 -4.64
CA SER A 284 -7.06 -10.96 -5.86
C SER A 284 -7.92 -11.93 -6.70
N PRO A 285 -7.99 -11.75 -8.04
CA PRO A 285 -7.17 -10.85 -8.88
C PRO A 285 -7.70 -9.41 -8.96
N LYS A 286 -8.81 -9.08 -8.28
CA LYS A 286 -9.32 -7.70 -8.20
C LYS A 286 -8.65 -6.97 -7.04
N LEU A 287 -8.85 -5.66 -6.98
CA LEU A 287 -8.50 -4.86 -5.82
C LEU A 287 -9.75 -4.62 -4.94
N PRO A 288 -9.59 -4.49 -3.62
CA PRO A 288 -10.65 -3.98 -2.77
C PRO A 288 -11.07 -2.56 -3.18
N PRO A 289 -12.27 -2.10 -2.77
CA PRO A 289 -12.59 -0.68 -2.77
C PRO A 289 -11.52 0.11 -1.99
N LEU A 290 -11.08 1.25 -2.54
CA LEU A 290 -9.96 2.02 -1.97
C LEU A 290 -10.19 2.38 -0.49
N TRP A 291 -11.38 2.88 -0.14
CA TRP A 291 -11.74 3.22 1.24
C TRP A 291 -11.61 2.05 2.22
N LEU A 292 -11.86 0.82 1.75
CA LEU A 292 -11.80 -0.37 2.59
C LEU A 292 -10.33 -0.78 2.83
N SER A 293 -9.50 -0.73 1.79
CA SER A 293 -8.07 -1.02 1.87
C SER A 293 -7.34 -0.04 2.78
N GLU A 294 -7.46 1.26 2.50
CA GLU A 294 -6.81 2.33 3.26
C GLU A 294 -7.36 2.39 4.70
N GLY A 295 -8.67 2.23 4.86
CA GLY A 295 -9.31 2.19 6.18
C GLY A 295 -8.81 1.03 7.04
N MET A 296 -8.59 -0.15 6.44
CA MET A 296 -8.00 -1.30 7.13
C MET A 296 -6.53 -1.07 7.47
N ALA A 297 -5.76 -0.48 6.56
CA ALA A 297 -4.35 -0.17 6.79
C ALA A 297 -4.16 0.81 7.96
N VAL A 298 -4.95 1.89 8.01
CA VAL A 298 -4.95 2.82 9.15
C VAL A 298 -5.46 2.13 10.42
N LEU A 299 -6.45 1.24 10.34
CA LEU A 299 -6.94 0.49 11.50
C LEU A 299 -5.85 -0.38 12.14
N MET A 300 -5.06 -1.07 11.32
CA MET A 300 -3.94 -1.89 11.78
C MET A 300 -2.78 -1.04 12.31
N GLN A 301 -2.46 0.05 11.63
CA GLN A 301 -1.46 1.03 12.09
C GLN A 301 -1.82 1.61 13.47
N THR A 302 -3.07 2.01 13.68
CA THR A 302 -3.51 2.58 14.96
C THR A 302 -3.69 1.51 16.05
N GLY A 303 -4.37 0.39 15.73
CA GLY A 303 -4.82 -0.57 16.74
C GLY A 303 -3.82 -1.70 17.06
N ARG A 304 -3.00 -2.13 16.09
CA ARG A 304 -2.07 -3.25 16.26
C ARG A 304 -0.61 -2.81 16.38
N ALA A 305 -0.22 -1.77 15.66
CA ALA A 305 1.10 -1.15 15.82
C ALA A 305 1.16 -0.08 16.92
N MET A 306 0.01 0.31 17.47
CA MET A 306 -0.11 1.36 18.49
C MET A 306 0.55 2.68 18.05
N SER A 307 0.49 2.99 16.75
CA SER A 307 1.18 4.12 16.12
C SER A 307 0.20 4.91 15.25
N PRO A 308 -0.81 5.57 15.85
CA PRO A 308 -1.74 6.40 15.10
C PRO A 308 -1.00 7.54 14.39
N PRO A 309 -1.37 7.88 13.13
CA PRO A 309 -0.88 9.09 12.50
C PRO A 309 -1.27 10.35 13.29
N GLU A 310 -0.36 11.33 13.39
CA GLU A 310 -0.57 12.55 14.19
C GLU A 310 -1.83 13.33 13.78
N TRP A 311 -2.15 13.34 12.48
CA TRP A 311 -3.31 14.04 11.92
C TRP A 311 -4.66 13.36 12.18
N LEU A 312 -4.66 12.10 12.64
CA LEU A 312 -5.86 11.28 12.72
C LEU A 312 -6.84 11.82 13.76
N GLY A 313 -6.35 12.26 14.93
CA GLY A 313 -7.18 12.78 16.01
C GLY A 313 -8.00 14.00 15.58
N GLU A 314 -7.33 15.01 15.02
CA GLU A 314 -7.98 16.23 14.51
C GLU A 314 -9.02 15.91 13.43
N SER A 315 -8.67 15.00 12.51
CA SER A 315 -9.57 14.60 11.43
C SER A 315 -10.82 13.87 11.96
N LEU A 316 -10.68 13.03 12.99
CA LEU A 316 -11.79 12.37 13.67
C LEU A 316 -12.70 13.37 14.39
N ASP A 317 -12.14 14.38 15.05
CA ASP A 317 -12.93 15.44 15.70
C ASP A 317 -13.79 16.21 14.70
N ARG A 318 -13.23 16.51 13.53
CA ARG A 318 -13.97 17.14 12.44
C ARG A 318 -15.08 16.26 11.88
N LEU A 319 -14.82 14.96 11.71
CA LEU A 319 -15.86 14.00 11.30
C LEU A 319 -17.00 13.92 12.32
N ARG A 320 -16.69 13.93 13.62
CA ARG A 320 -17.70 14.02 14.71
C ARG A 320 -18.51 15.31 14.61
N GLY A 321 -17.87 16.41 14.22
CA GLY A 321 -18.49 17.69 13.90
C GLY A 321 -19.39 17.70 12.66
N GLY A 322 -19.45 16.60 11.90
CA GLY A 322 -20.28 16.46 10.71
C GLY A 322 -19.54 16.67 9.38
N ALA A 323 -18.22 16.86 9.41
CA ALA A 323 -17.42 16.89 8.20
C ALA A 323 -17.40 15.52 7.48
N GLY A 324 -16.74 15.48 6.33
CA GLY A 324 -16.57 14.28 5.51
C GLY A 324 -17.56 14.20 4.34
N LEU A 325 -17.39 13.19 3.51
CA LEU A 325 -18.21 12.96 2.34
C LEU A 325 -19.43 12.09 2.68
N PRO A 326 -20.55 12.21 1.96
CA PRO A 326 -21.57 11.16 1.96
C PRO A 326 -20.95 9.82 1.57
N LEU A 327 -21.39 8.71 2.18
CA LEU A 327 -20.80 7.39 1.93
C LEU A 327 -20.93 6.98 0.46
N SER A 328 -22.02 7.37 -0.19
CA SER A 328 -22.22 7.15 -1.63
C SER A 328 -21.14 7.80 -2.50
N LYS A 329 -20.54 8.92 -2.07
CA LYS A 329 -19.42 9.57 -2.75
C LYS A 329 -18.09 8.96 -2.32
N LEU A 330 -17.87 8.76 -1.03
CA LEU A 330 -16.65 8.17 -0.48
C LEU A 330 -16.33 6.82 -1.13
N MET A 331 -17.34 5.96 -1.29
CA MET A 331 -17.17 4.61 -1.86
C MET A 331 -16.90 4.59 -3.37
N THR A 332 -17.06 5.72 -4.08
CA THR A 332 -16.80 5.83 -5.53
C THR A 332 -15.40 6.30 -5.86
N ILE A 333 -14.67 6.83 -4.88
CA ILE A 333 -13.30 7.34 -5.07
C ILE A 333 -12.36 6.15 -5.26
N GLN A 334 -11.66 6.14 -6.39
CA GLN A 334 -10.68 5.10 -6.76
C GLN A 334 -9.23 5.62 -6.71
N THR A 335 -9.02 6.93 -6.60
CA THR A 335 -7.70 7.54 -6.47
C THR A 335 -7.81 8.90 -5.78
N LEU A 336 -6.79 9.21 -4.99
CA LEU A 336 -6.63 10.50 -4.31
C LEU A 336 -5.53 11.37 -4.96
N ASN A 337 -4.87 10.86 -6.02
CA ASN A 337 -3.75 11.52 -6.70
C ASN A 337 -4.20 12.65 -7.65
N SER A 338 -5.36 13.25 -7.41
CA SER A 338 -5.88 14.35 -8.21
C SER A 338 -5.48 15.69 -7.60
N PRO A 339 -5.06 16.68 -8.41
CA PRO A 339 -4.83 18.05 -7.93
C PRO A 339 -6.07 18.71 -7.31
N SER A 340 -7.26 18.12 -7.51
CA SER A 340 -8.52 18.59 -6.93
C SER A 340 -8.66 18.31 -5.43
N PHE A 341 -7.85 17.42 -4.86
CA PHE A 341 -7.88 17.14 -3.43
C PHE A 341 -6.79 17.92 -2.71
N THR A 342 -7.18 18.65 -1.66
CA THR A 342 -6.23 19.23 -0.72
C THR A 342 -5.73 18.17 0.27
N ASP A 343 -4.55 18.35 0.85
CA ASP A 343 -4.01 17.44 1.87
C ASP A 343 -4.99 17.23 3.03
N GLU A 344 -5.70 18.29 3.40
CA GLU A 344 -6.72 18.26 4.45
C GLU A 344 -7.92 17.37 4.08
N GLN A 345 -8.38 17.45 2.81
CA GLN A 345 -9.44 16.57 2.30
C GLN A 345 -8.98 15.13 2.22
N VAL A 346 -7.72 14.88 1.86
CA VAL A 346 -7.12 13.55 1.84
C VAL A 346 -7.09 12.98 3.26
N ARG A 347 -6.54 13.69 4.24
CA ARG A 347 -6.51 13.25 5.65
C ARG A 347 -7.91 12.98 6.20
N LEU A 348 -8.88 13.85 5.88
CA LEU A 348 -10.27 13.65 6.28
C LEU A 348 -10.89 12.41 5.63
N TRP A 349 -10.59 12.14 4.36
CA TRP A 349 -11.03 10.93 3.66
C TRP A 349 -10.43 9.66 4.29
N TYR A 350 -9.15 9.70 4.67
CA TYR A 350 -8.48 8.60 5.37
C TYR A 350 -9.09 8.35 6.75
N ALA A 351 -9.30 9.39 7.55
CA ALA A 351 -9.95 9.29 8.85
C ALA A 351 -11.38 8.74 8.73
N GLN A 352 -12.10 9.12 7.67
CA GLN A 352 -13.45 8.65 7.42
C GLN A 352 -13.47 7.16 7.07
N SER A 353 -12.55 6.75 6.20
CA SER A 353 -12.35 5.36 5.81
C SER A 353 -11.99 4.48 7.01
N TYR A 354 -11.02 4.91 7.81
CA TYR A 354 -10.65 4.26 9.08
C TYR A 354 -11.85 4.10 10.02
N SER A 355 -12.57 5.20 10.29
CA SER A 355 -13.70 5.19 11.21
C SER A 355 -14.82 4.26 10.74
N LEU A 356 -15.09 4.23 9.43
CA LEU A 356 -16.10 3.35 8.86
C LEU A 356 -15.72 1.88 8.97
N VAL A 357 -14.46 1.52 8.67
CA VAL A 357 -13.96 0.14 8.83
C VAL A 357 -13.98 -0.29 10.30
N GLN A 358 -13.56 0.60 11.21
CA GLN A 358 -13.64 0.35 12.65
C GLN A 358 -15.09 0.13 13.12
N PHE A 359 -16.05 0.88 12.58
CA PHE A 359 -17.46 0.68 12.88
C PHE A 359 -17.96 -0.68 12.38
N LEU A 360 -17.67 -1.02 11.12
CA LEU A 360 -18.11 -2.28 10.50
C LEU A 360 -17.51 -3.52 11.20
N THR A 361 -16.26 -3.45 11.64
CA THR A 361 -15.61 -4.54 12.40
C THR A 361 -16.25 -4.77 13.78
N LYS A 362 -16.83 -3.73 14.38
CA LYS A 362 -17.45 -3.79 15.72
C LYS A 362 -18.96 -4.04 15.71
N LEU A 363 -19.67 -3.58 14.68
CA LEU A 363 -21.14 -3.55 14.60
C LEU A 363 -21.81 -4.91 14.88
N SER A 364 -21.21 -6.01 14.42
CA SER A 364 -21.73 -7.38 14.64
C SER A 364 -20.60 -8.42 14.72
N GLY A 365 -19.44 -7.98 15.21
CA GLY A 365 -18.24 -8.83 15.36
C GLY A 365 -17.49 -9.14 14.06
N PRO A 366 -16.38 -9.88 14.18
CA PRO A 366 -15.43 -10.12 13.08
C PRO A 366 -16.03 -10.97 11.94
N ASP A 367 -16.89 -11.94 12.24
CA ASP A 367 -17.49 -12.83 11.23
C ASP A 367 -18.36 -12.05 10.23
N SER A 368 -19.11 -11.05 10.72
CA SER A 368 -19.94 -10.19 9.88
C SER A 368 -19.08 -9.34 8.95
N PHE A 369 -17.98 -8.79 9.45
CA PHE A 369 -17.04 -8.03 8.62
C PHE A 369 -16.34 -8.90 7.57
N TYR A 370 -15.96 -10.13 7.94
CA TYR A 370 -15.45 -11.11 6.98
C TYR A 370 -16.48 -11.43 5.89
N ALA A 371 -17.73 -11.70 6.27
CA ALA A 371 -18.81 -11.94 5.34
C ALA A 371 -19.03 -10.74 4.40
N PHE A 372 -18.96 -9.51 4.91
CA PHE A 372 -19.05 -8.29 4.11
C PHE A 372 -17.95 -8.23 3.05
N CYS A 373 -16.69 -8.36 3.45
CA CYS A 373 -15.54 -8.35 2.55
C CYS A 373 -15.63 -9.47 1.50
N LYS A 374 -16.00 -10.69 1.92
CA LYS A 374 -16.20 -11.84 1.04
C LYS A 374 -17.26 -11.54 -0.02
N ASN A 375 -18.38 -10.96 0.36
CA ASN A 375 -19.45 -10.60 -0.58
C ASN A 375 -18.99 -9.53 -1.59
N LEU A 376 -18.21 -8.55 -1.17
CA LEU A 376 -17.61 -7.56 -2.09
C LEU A 376 -16.63 -8.21 -3.07
N ARG A 377 -15.72 -9.05 -2.58
CA ARG A 377 -14.79 -9.83 -3.42
C ARG A 377 -15.52 -10.65 -4.46
N ASP A 378 -16.60 -11.34 -4.04
CA ASP A 378 -17.43 -12.19 -4.89
C ASP A 378 -18.29 -11.38 -5.89
N GLY A 379 -18.20 -10.03 -5.87
CA GLY A 379 -18.76 -9.14 -6.89
C GLY A 379 -20.13 -8.54 -6.56
N LYS A 380 -20.62 -8.68 -5.32
CA LYS A 380 -21.86 -8.03 -4.89
C LYS A 380 -21.67 -6.52 -4.77
N THR A 381 -22.75 -5.77 -4.97
CA THR A 381 -22.75 -4.32 -4.70
C THR A 381 -22.63 -4.04 -3.20
N PRO A 382 -22.21 -2.83 -2.77
CA PRO A 382 -22.15 -2.47 -1.36
C PRO A 382 -23.46 -2.73 -0.60
N ASP A 383 -24.61 -2.33 -1.17
CA ASP A 383 -25.94 -2.59 -0.61
C ASP A 383 -26.19 -4.09 -0.37
N GLN A 384 -25.87 -4.93 -1.35
CA GLN A 384 -26.07 -6.38 -1.27
C GLN A 384 -25.11 -7.04 -0.29
N ALA A 385 -23.86 -6.57 -0.23
CA ALA A 385 -22.86 -7.08 0.70
C ALA A 385 -23.21 -6.72 2.15
N LEU A 386 -23.69 -5.49 2.38
CA LEU A 386 -24.18 -5.04 3.69
C LEU A 386 -25.35 -5.89 4.17
N LEU A 387 -26.37 -6.08 3.32
CA LEU A 387 -27.54 -6.87 3.68
C LEU A 387 -27.18 -8.31 4.02
N ALA A 388 -26.29 -8.91 3.23
CA ALA A 388 -25.87 -10.29 3.42
C ALA A 388 -25.02 -10.50 4.69
N ALA A 389 -24.30 -9.47 5.13
CA ALA A 389 -23.39 -9.55 6.26
C ALA A 389 -24.02 -9.11 7.59
N TYR A 390 -24.84 -8.05 7.57
CA TYR A 390 -25.37 -7.41 8.77
C TYR A 390 -26.90 -7.47 8.87
N GLY A 391 -27.59 -7.97 7.85
CA GLY A 391 -29.05 -8.06 7.82
C GLY A 391 -29.74 -6.69 7.73
N MET A 392 -31.05 -6.67 8.01
CA MET A 392 -31.78 -5.41 8.12
C MET A 392 -31.32 -4.65 9.38
N PRO A 393 -31.21 -3.31 9.32
CA PRO A 393 -31.66 -2.42 8.25
C PRO A 393 -30.61 -2.11 7.16
N PHE A 394 -29.49 -2.83 7.10
CA PHE A 394 -28.35 -2.52 6.23
C PHE A 394 -28.55 -2.99 4.77
N ASN A 395 -29.71 -2.70 4.19
CA ASN A 395 -30.01 -2.95 2.77
C ASN A 395 -29.62 -1.79 1.84
N LYS A 396 -29.15 -0.67 2.42
CA LYS A 396 -28.75 0.55 1.73
C LYS A 396 -27.53 1.19 2.41
N VAL A 397 -26.60 1.72 1.61
CA VAL A 397 -25.47 2.53 2.12
C VAL A 397 -25.92 3.71 2.98
N GLN A 398 -27.08 4.31 2.71
CA GLN A 398 -27.63 5.40 3.53
C GLN A 398 -28.00 4.94 4.95
N ALA A 399 -28.48 3.71 5.12
CA ALA A 399 -28.76 3.16 6.44
C ALA A 399 -27.47 2.96 7.24
N LEU A 400 -26.42 2.47 6.57
CA LEU A 400 -25.06 2.42 7.14
C LEU A 400 -24.58 3.81 7.54
N GLU A 401 -24.71 4.82 6.68
CA GLU A 401 -24.26 6.18 6.97
C GLU A 401 -24.93 6.76 8.23
N ARG A 402 -26.25 6.59 8.37
CA ARG A 402 -26.99 7.07 9.55
C ARG A 402 -26.48 6.38 10.82
N ALA A 403 -26.38 5.04 10.80
CA ALA A 403 -25.93 4.27 11.95
C ALA A 403 -24.49 4.62 12.35
N TRP A 404 -23.58 4.66 11.37
CA TRP A 404 -22.18 5.03 11.59
C TRP A 404 -22.04 6.46 12.11
N ARG A 405 -22.72 7.46 11.54
CA ARG A 405 -22.66 8.85 12.03
C ARG A 405 -23.25 9.00 13.43
N PHE A 406 -24.31 8.26 13.74
CA PHE A 406 -24.88 8.24 15.09
C PHE A 406 -23.88 7.64 16.10
N ASP A 407 -23.26 6.51 15.77
CA ASP A 407 -22.27 5.86 16.62
C ASP A 407 -20.99 6.71 16.75
N LEU A 408 -20.52 7.34 15.68
CA LEU A 408 -19.37 8.23 15.72
C LEU A 408 -19.54 9.37 16.73
N LYS A 409 -20.77 9.87 16.92
CA LYS A 409 -21.09 10.91 17.91
C LYS A 409 -21.33 10.34 19.31
N THR A 410 -21.92 9.16 19.42
CA THR A 410 -22.50 8.67 20.68
C THR A 410 -21.76 7.49 21.31
N GLY A 411 -21.05 6.69 20.52
CA GLY A 411 -20.42 5.42 20.90
C GLY A 411 -21.39 4.29 21.26
N LYS A 412 -22.70 4.51 21.12
CA LYS A 412 -23.74 3.64 21.71
C LYS A 412 -23.97 2.31 20.98
N ILE A 413 -23.62 2.22 19.71
CA ILE A 413 -23.83 1.00 18.91
C ILE A 413 -22.65 0.06 19.11
N THR A 414 -21.42 0.56 18.94
CA THR A 414 -20.22 -0.29 18.97
C THR A 414 -19.52 -0.36 20.32
N GLY A 415 -19.89 0.50 21.28
CA GLY A 415 -19.19 0.63 22.56
C GLY A 415 -17.78 1.18 22.39
N LEU A 416 -17.55 2.01 21.36
CA LEU A 416 -16.31 2.78 21.24
C LEU A 416 -16.27 3.81 22.37
N ASP A 417 -15.50 3.50 23.42
CA ASP A 417 -15.15 4.47 24.47
C ASP A 417 -14.44 5.68 23.82
N ARG A 418 -14.79 6.87 24.31
CA ARG A 418 -14.39 8.16 23.72
C ARG A 418 -12.93 8.50 23.98
#